data_AF-A0A965P6M0-F1
#
_entry.id   AF-A0A965P6M0-F1
#
_cell.length_a   1.000
_cell.length_b   1.000
_cell.length_c   1.000
_cell.angle_alpha   90.00
_cell.angle_beta   90.00
_cell.angle_gamma   90.00
#
_symmetry.space_group_name_H-M   'P 1'
#
loop_
_entity.id
_entity.type
_entity.pdbx_description
1 polymer ?
#
loop_
_entity_poly.entity_id
_entity_poly.type
_entity_poly.pdbx_seq_one_letter_code
_entity_poly.pdbx_strand_id
1 'polypeptide(L)'
;MESEAAVSVEKLVKVYLRIKQKRSELSAEYEAQDAKLQLQSDKIKKALLAHCKEHDVESVRTAEGMFYRSVRTNYWTSDWESLHKFVLEHGVPELLEKRIHQTNIKQFLQDNPDLLPPGLNVDSEYTVTVRKK
;
A
#
# COMPACT_ATOMS: atom_id res chain seq x y z
N MET A 1 20.13 -36.40 -31.73
CA MET A 1 19.71 -34.98 -31.65
C MET A 1 18.75 -34.88 -30.49
N GLU A 2 19.24 -34.27 -29.42
CA GLU A 2 18.61 -34.19 -28.11
C GLU A 2 17.34 -33.34 -28.18
N SER A 3 16.20 -33.93 -27.85
CA SER A 3 15.01 -33.17 -27.52
C SER A 3 15.24 -32.55 -26.14
N GLU A 4 15.62 -31.27 -26.10
CA GLU A 4 15.46 -30.44 -24.92
C GLU A 4 14.06 -30.69 -24.34
N ALA A 5 14.00 -31.18 -23.10
CA ALA A 5 12.76 -31.56 -22.45
C ALA A 5 11.90 -30.30 -22.19
N ALA A 6 11.08 -29.93 -23.18
CA ALA A 6 10.14 -28.83 -23.09
C ALA A 6 9.25 -29.04 -21.84
N VAL A 7 9.41 -28.17 -20.84
CA VAL A 7 8.58 -28.18 -19.64
C VAL A 7 7.14 -27.92 -20.07
N SER A 8 6.23 -28.87 -19.82
CA SER A 8 4.83 -28.72 -20.23
C SER A 8 4.17 -27.53 -19.49
N VAL A 9 3.27 -26.82 -20.17
CA VAL A 9 2.52 -25.68 -19.60
C VAL A 9 1.80 -26.07 -18.31
N GLU A 10 1.26 -27.30 -18.25
CA GLU A 10 0.65 -27.84 -17.04
C GLU A 10 1.63 -27.94 -15.86
N LYS A 11 2.88 -28.35 -16.10
CA LYS A 11 3.93 -28.37 -15.08
C LYS A 11 4.26 -26.95 -14.60
N LEU A 12 4.35 -25.98 -15.52
CA LEU A 12 4.58 -24.57 -15.18
C LEU A 12 3.47 -24.01 -14.29
N VAL A 13 2.20 -24.23 -14.65
CA VAL A 13 1.04 -23.81 -13.84
C VAL A 13 1.08 -24.49 -12.46
N LYS A 14 1.36 -25.79 -12.39
CA LYS A 14 1.45 -26.54 -11.13
C LYS A 14 2.56 -25.99 -10.22
N VAL A 15 3.74 -25.71 -10.78
CA VAL A 15 4.87 -25.15 -10.03
C VAL A 15 4.55 -23.72 -9.57
N TYR A 16 3.98 -22.88 -10.44
CA TYR A 16 3.55 -21.52 -10.08
C TYR A 16 2.57 -21.53 -8.90
N LEU A 17 1.55 -22.40 -8.94
CA LEU A 17 0.57 -22.51 -7.85
C LEU A 17 1.21 -22.97 -6.54
N ARG A 18 2.20 -23.88 -6.58
CA ARG A 18 2.97 -24.28 -5.39
C ARG A 18 3.79 -23.12 -4.82
N ILE A 19 4.45 -22.34 -5.68
CA ILE A 19 5.20 -21.15 -5.26
C ILE A 19 4.25 -20.14 -4.61
N LYS A 20 3.11 -19.86 -5.25
CA LYS A 20 2.09 -18.94 -4.71
C LYS A 20 1.59 -19.40 -3.34
N GLN A 21 1.30 -20.70 -3.20
CA GLN A 21 0.87 -21.27 -1.93
C GLN A 21 1.95 -21.10 -0.85
N LYS A 22 3.21 -21.44 -1.15
CA LYS A 22 4.29 -21.31 -0.18
C LYS A 22 4.54 -19.85 0.22
N ARG A 23 4.46 -18.93 -0.73
CA ARG A 23 4.55 -17.48 -0.44
C ARG A 23 3.40 -17.02 0.46
N SER A 24 2.18 -17.51 0.24
CA SER A 24 1.03 -17.21 1.08
C SER A 24 1.21 -17.72 2.50
N GLU A 25 1.72 -18.94 2.68
CA GLU A 25 2.01 -19.52 4.00
C GLU A 25 3.07 -18.70 4.74
N LEU A 26 4.18 -18.35 4.07
CA LEU A 26 5.24 -17.54 4.68
C LEU A 26 4.75 -16.14 5.07
N SER A 27 3.91 -15.53 4.22
CA SER A 27 3.35 -14.21 4.51
C SER A 27 2.40 -14.28 5.71
N ALA A 28 1.55 -15.30 5.78
CA ALA A 28 0.65 -15.51 6.91
C ALA A 28 1.39 -15.75 8.23
N GLU A 29 2.47 -16.55 8.21
CA GLU A 29 3.30 -16.77 9.41
C GLU A 29 4.00 -15.47 9.85
N TYR A 30 4.58 -14.73 8.90
CA TYR A 30 5.19 -13.43 9.17
C TYR A 30 4.19 -12.45 9.78
N GLU A 31 3.02 -12.28 9.16
CA GLU A 31 1.97 -11.38 9.65
C GLU A 31 1.50 -11.78 11.05
N ALA A 32 1.38 -13.08 11.34
CA ALA A 32 1.00 -13.57 12.66
C ALA A 32 2.07 -13.28 13.73
N GLN A 33 3.35 -13.42 13.40
CA GLN A 33 4.44 -13.11 14.32
C GLN A 33 4.60 -11.60 14.53
N ASP A 34 4.55 -10.82 13.45
CA ASP A 34 4.64 -9.37 13.47
C ASP A 34 3.49 -8.76 14.28
N ALA A 35 2.26 -9.23 14.09
CA ALA A 35 1.11 -8.79 14.86
C ALA A 35 1.29 -8.98 16.38
N LYS A 36 1.92 -10.08 16.82
CA LYS A 36 2.22 -10.31 18.25
C LYS A 36 3.22 -9.29 18.78
N LEU A 37 4.29 -9.02 18.02
CA LEU A 37 5.31 -8.04 18.39
C LEU A 37 4.73 -6.61 18.40
N GLN A 38 3.88 -6.29 17.42
CA GLN A 38 3.18 -5.02 17.34
C GLN A 38 2.29 -4.79 18.56
N LEU A 39 1.53 -5.80 18.99
CA LEU A 39 0.71 -5.72 20.22
C LEU A 39 1.55 -5.47 21.47
N GLN A 40 2.72 -6.12 21.59
CA GLN A 40 3.64 -5.88 22.71
C GLN A 40 4.22 -4.46 22.66
N SER A 41 4.65 -4.01 21.47
CA SER A 41 5.15 -2.65 21.24
C SER A 41 4.11 -1.59 21.60
N ASP A 42 2.86 -1.77 21.19
CA ASP A 42 1.78 -0.83 21.46
C ASP A 42 1.44 -0.76 22.96
N LYS A 43 1.57 -1.87 23.68
CA LYS A 43 1.40 -1.89 25.14
C LYS A 43 2.49 -1.04 25.83
N ILE A 44 3.74 -1.16 25.37
CA ILE A 44 4.86 -0.37 25.88
C ILE A 44 4.68 1.12 25.54
N LYS A 45 4.34 1.45 24.29
CA LYS A 45 4.09 2.83 23.86
C LYS A 45 2.99 3.50 24.67
N LYS A 46 1.89 2.78 24.97
CA LYS A 46 0.82 3.29 25.85
C LYS A 46 1.32 3.62 27.26
N ALA A 47 2.17 2.78 27.84
CA ALA A 47 2.78 3.03 29.15
C ALA A 47 3.71 4.27 29.11
N LEU A 48 4.53 4.40 28.07
CA LEU A 48 5.40 5.58 27.89
C LEU A 48 4.60 6.87 27.70
N LEU A 49 3.49 6.82 26.95
CA LEU A 49 2.57 7.96 26.80
C LEU A 49 1.89 8.33 28.13
N ALA A 50 1.52 7.34 28.94
CA ALA A 50 0.98 7.58 30.29
C ALA A 50 2.01 8.28 31.17
N HIS A 51 3.28 7.84 31.15
CA HIS A 51 4.37 8.51 31.84
C HIS A 51 4.56 9.97 31.38
N CYS A 52 4.55 10.22 30.06
CA CYS A 52 4.58 11.59 29.53
C CYS A 52 3.45 12.47 30.06
N LYS A 53 2.24 11.89 30.18
CA LYS A 53 1.06 12.60 30.68
C LYS A 53 1.12 12.87 32.19
N GLU A 54 1.59 11.89 32.97
CA GLU A 54 1.69 11.98 34.43
C GLU A 54 2.74 12.99 34.89
N HIS A 55 3.87 13.06 34.18
CA HIS A 55 4.97 13.96 34.52
C HIS A 55 4.97 15.28 33.72
N ASP A 56 3.98 15.49 32.86
CA ASP A 56 3.87 16.63 31.93
C ASP A 56 5.17 16.88 31.12
N VAL A 57 5.76 15.79 30.60
CA VAL A 57 7.00 15.83 29.80
C VAL A 57 6.74 15.42 28.36
N GLU A 58 7.43 16.08 27.43
CA GLU A 58 7.32 15.78 26.00
C GLU A 58 8.36 14.77 25.51
N SER A 59 9.50 14.68 26.21
CA SER A 59 10.60 13.78 25.89
C SER A 59 11.34 13.33 27.14
N VAL A 60 11.80 12.08 27.15
CA VAL A 60 12.61 11.52 28.24
C VAL A 60 13.78 10.74 27.66
N ARG A 61 15.00 11.04 28.12
CA ARG A 61 16.22 10.30 27.81
C ARG A 61 16.50 9.29 28.91
N THR A 62 16.87 8.07 28.53
CA THR A 62 17.26 6.97 29.41
C THR A 62 18.65 6.44 28.99
N ALA A 63 19.20 5.49 29.73
CA ALA A 63 20.46 4.84 29.36
C ALA A 63 20.34 4.03 28.05
N GLU A 64 19.17 3.47 27.78
CA GLU A 64 18.90 2.61 26.61
C GLU A 64 18.36 3.38 25.39
N GLY A 65 18.09 4.69 25.52
CA GLY A 65 17.60 5.50 24.41
C GLY A 65 16.83 6.75 24.83
N MET A 66 15.92 7.21 23.96
CA MET A 66 15.04 8.33 24.22
C MET A 66 13.68 8.07 23.58
N PHE A 67 12.61 8.57 24.19
CA PHE A 67 11.29 8.64 23.57
C PHE A 67 10.74 10.05 23.68
N TYR A 68 9.89 10.40 22.73
CA TYR A 68 9.17 11.67 22.70
C TYR A 68 7.73 11.42 22.24
N ARG A 69 6.79 12.23 22.73
CA ARG A 69 5.40 12.21 22.27
C ARG A 69 5.29 13.03 20.98
N SER A 70 4.46 12.59 20.04
CA SER A 70 4.19 13.31 18.79
C SER A 70 2.71 13.20 18.44
N VAL A 71 2.15 14.27 17.90
CA VAL A 71 0.79 14.28 17.38
C VAL A 71 0.86 13.88 15.91
N ARG A 72 0.22 12.76 15.57
CA ARG A 72 0.01 12.35 14.18
C ARG A 72 -1.37 12.81 13.73
N THR A 73 -1.42 13.79 12.84
CA THR A 73 -2.66 14.22 12.18
C THR A 73 -2.80 13.49 10.85
N ASN A 74 -3.90 12.78 10.63
CA ASN A 74 -4.23 12.21 9.33
C ASN A 74 -5.45 12.96 8.78
N TYR A 75 -5.33 13.51 7.57
CA TYR A 75 -6.41 14.17 6.87
C TYR A 75 -7.16 13.15 6.01
N TRP A 76 -8.48 13.18 6.07
CA TRP A 76 -9.35 12.32 5.28
C TRP A 76 -10.65 13.06 4.97
N THR A 77 -11.33 12.65 3.90
CA THR A 77 -12.67 13.15 3.56
C THR A 77 -13.61 11.98 3.31
N SER A 78 -14.87 12.13 3.73
CA SER A 78 -15.97 11.27 3.31
C SER A 78 -16.72 11.81 2.10
N ASP A 79 -16.60 13.12 1.83
CA ASP A 79 -17.26 13.80 0.72
C ASP A 79 -16.19 14.26 -0.28
N TRP A 80 -15.89 13.37 -1.21
CA TRP A 80 -14.94 13.65 -2.29
C TRP A 80 -15.49 14.64 -3.31
N GLU A 81 -16.81 14.73 -3.47
CA GLU A 81 -17.41 15.66 -4.43
C GLU A 81 -17.15 17.11 -4.00
N SER A 82 -17.41 17.43 -2.73
CA SER A 82 -17.13 18.76 -2.18
C SER A 82 -15.64 19.06 -2.14
N LEU A 83 -14.78 18.10 -1.79
CA LEU A 83 -13.34 18.31 -1.81
C LEU A 83 -12.81 18.59 -3.22
N HIS A 84 -13.29 17.87 -4.25
CA HIS A 84 -12.90 18.14 -5.64
C HIS A 84 -13.35 19.53 -6.09
N LYS A 85 -14.57 19.96 -5.74
CA LYS A 85 -15.04 21.34 -6.02
C LYS A 85 -14.09 22.36 -5.39
N PHE A 86 -13.77 22.20 -4.11
CA PHE A 86 -12.81 23.06 -3.41
C PHE A 86 -11.43 23.10 -4.10
N VAL A 87 -10.87 21.95 -4.46
CA VAL A 87 -9.57 21.86 -5.13
C VAL A 87 -9.57 22.58 -6.47
N LEU A 88 -10.64 22.45 -7.26
CA LEU A 88 -10.79 23.12 -8.55
C LEU A 88 -11.02 24.62 -8.39
N GLU A 89 -11.86 25.04 -7.44
CA GLU A 89 -12.17 26.44 -7.15
C GLU A 89 -10.92 27.21 -6.69
N HIS A 90 -10.08 26.60 -5.87
CA HIS A 90 -8.87 27.22 -5.35
C HIS A 90 -7.62 26.93 -6.19
N GLY A 91 -7.70 26.04 -7.18
CA GLY A 91 -6.58 25.70 -8.05
C GLY A 91 -5.42 25.01 -7.31
N VAL A 92 -5.73 24.13 -6.34
CA VAL A 92 -4.75 23.50 -5.42
C VAL A 92 -4.69 21.96 -5.55
N PRO A 93 -4.42 21.41 -6.75
CA PRO A 93 -4.36 19.96 -6.96
C PRO A 93 -3.24 19.28 -6.15
N GLU A 94 -2.25 20.03 -5.65
CA GLU A 94 -1.17 19.56 -4.78
C GLU A 94 -1.64 19.10 -3.39
N LEU A 95 -2.88 19.40 -3.00
CA LEU A 95 -3.49 18.81 -1.80
C LEU A 95 -3.79 17.32 -1.96
N LEU A 96 -3.86 16.83 -3.20
CA LEU A 96 -4.09 15.44 -3.53
C LEU A 96 -2.77 14.71 -3.77
N GLU A 97 -2.76 13.41 -3.49
CA GLU A 97 -1.61 12.57 -3.84
C GLU A 97 -1.49 12.45 -5.36
N LYS A 98 -0.24 12.53 -5.86
CA LYS A 98 0.08 12.35 -7.28
C LYS A 98 -0.08 10.88 -7.69
N ARG A 99 -1.32 10.45 -7.89
CA ARG A 99 -1.67 9.10 -8.34
C ARG A 99 -2.86 9.13 -9.30
N ILE A 100 -2.68 8.51 -10.46
CA ILE A 100 -3.74 8.40 -11.47
C ILE A 100 -4.61 7.17 -11.15
N HIS A 101 -5.93 7.37 -11.10
CA HIS A 101 -6.88 6.27 -10.95
C HIS A 101 -7.01 5.49 -12.26
N GLN A 102 -6.32 4.35 -12.35
CA GLN A 102 -6.13 3.57 -13.59
C GLN A 102 -7.44 3.18 -14.29
N THR A 103 -8.46 2.75 -13.54
CA THR A 103 -9.76 2.38 -14.13
C THR A 103 -10.49 3.59 -14.72
N ASN A 104 -10.40 4.75 -14.06
CA ASN A 104 -11.16 5.94 -14.45
C ASN A 104 -10.50 6.59 -15.66
N ILE A 105 -9.16 6.65 -15.69
CA ILE A 105 -8.44 7.18 -16.85
C ILE A 105 -8.65 6.27 -18.07
N LYS A 106 -8.70 4.94 -17.89
CA LYS A 106 -9.01 4.00 -18.96
C LYS A 106 -10.42 4.25 -19.53
N GLN A 107 -11.43 4.36 -18.67
CA GLN A 107 -12.80 4.65 -19.09
C GLN A 107 -12.89 6.01 -19.80
N PHE A 108 -12.27 7.04 -19.23
CA PHE A 108 -12.24 8.38 -19.82
C PHE A 108 -11.65 8.38 -21.24
N LEU A 109 -10.53 7.70 -21.47
CA LEU A 109 -9.90 7.59 -22.79
C LEU A 109 -10.73 6.75 -23.78
N GLN A 110 -11.49 5.77 -23.29
CA GLN A 110 -12.42 4.99 -24.13
C GLN A 110 -13.61 5.84 -24.59
N ASP A 111 -14.14 6.67 -23.70
CA ASP A 111 -15.26 7.55 -23.99
C ASP A 111 -14.83 8.81 -24.77
N ASN A 112 -13.54 9.17 -24.70
CA ASN A 112 -12.97 10.37 -25.34
C ASN A 112 -11.66 10.02 -26.10
N PRO A 113 -11.74 9.34 -27.25
CA PRO A 113 -10.56 8.87 -27.97
C PRO A 113 -9.64 9.99 -28.48
N ASP A 114 -10.18 11.17 -28.72
CA ASP A 114 -9.43 12.34 -29.24
C ASP A 114 -8.80 13.19 -28.12
N LEU A 115 -9.12 12.91 -26.85
CA LEU A 115 -8.61 13.66 -25.69
C LEU A 115 -7.51 12.88 -24.98
N LEU A 116 -6.27 13.12 -25.40
CA LEU A 116 -5.07 12.60 -24.73
C LEU A 116 -4.52 13.65 -23.74
N PRO A 117 -4.58 13.40 -22.42
CA PRO A 117 -4.05 14.34 -21.44
C PRO A 117 -2.55 14.54 -21.66
N PRO A 118 -2.07 15.80 -21.79
CA PRO A 118 -0.66 16.08 -21.99
C PRO A 118 0.15 15.57 -20.79
N GLY A 119 1.28 14.90 -21.06
CA GLY A 119 2.15 14.33 -20.03
C GLY A 119 1.71 12.96 -19.48
N LEU A 120 0.62 12.37 -19.98
CA LEU A 120 0.28 10.98 -19.68
C LEU A 120 1.21 10.04 -20.47
N ASN A 121 2.06 9.30 -19.74
CA ASN A 121 2.83 8.21 -20.30
C ASN A 121 2.04 6.90 -20.15
N VAL A 122 1.96 6.13 -21.23
CA VAL A 122 1.30 4.81 -21.23
C VAL A 122 2.35 3.75 -21.54
N ASP A 123 2.55 2.84 -20.58
CA ASP A 123 3.32 1.62 -20.78
C ASP A 123 2.35 0.43 -20.72
N SER A 124 2.47 -0.50 -21.66
CA SER A 124 1.56 -1.64 -21.80
C SER A 124 2.36 -2.93 -21.88
N GLU A 125 2.25 -3.74 -20.83
CA GLU A 125 2.91 -5.05 -20.73
C GLU A 125 1.88 -6.19 -20.76
N TYR A 126 2.18 -7.26 -21.51
CA TYR A 126 1.43 -8.50 -21.43
C TYR A 126 1.68 -9.19 -20.09
N THR A 127 0.65 -9.31 -19.26
CA THR A 127 0.73 -10.01 -17.97
C THR A 127 -0.04 -11.33 -18.01
N VAL A 128 0.46 -12.35 -17.29
CA VAL A 128 -0.19 -13.66 -17.17
C VAL A 128 -0.74 -13.82 -15.76
N THR A 129 -2.06 -14.02 -15.63
CA THR A 129 -2.70 -14.35 -14.36
C THR A 129 -3.00 -15.85 -14.29
N VAL A 130 -2.34 -16.58 -13.40
CA VAL A 130 -2.60 -18.00 -13.15
C VAL A 130 -3.53 -18.15 -11.95
N ARG A 131 -4.69 -18.76 -12.14
CA ARG A 131 -5.68 -19.07 -11.09
C ARG A 131 -5.87 -20.57 -10.97
N LYS A 132 -6.16 -21.03 -9.75
CA LYS A 132 -6.63 -22.40 -9.52
C LYS A 132 -8.08 -22.50 -10.04
N LYS A 133 -8.45 -23.64 -10.63
CA LYS A 133 -9.87 -23.98 -10.85
C LYS A 133 -10.57 -24.16 -9.51
#